data_AF-A0A852BLY8-F1
#
_entry.id   AF-A0A852BLY8-F1
#
_cell.length_a   1.000
_cell.length_b   1.000
_cell.length_c   1.000
_cell.angle_alpha   90.00
_cell.angle_beta   90.00
_cell.angle_gamma   90.00
#
_symmetry.space_group_name_H-M   'P 1'
#
loop_
_entity.id
_entity.type
_entity.pdbx_description
1 polymer ?
#
loop_
_entity_poly.entity_id
_entity_poly.type
_entity_poly.pdbx_seq_one_letter_code
_entity_poly.pdbx_strand_id
1 'polypeptide(L)'
;LHSKGIIHRDLKPQNILLSYASRRKSSVVLYTADFGFARYLHSNMMAATLCGSPMYMAPEVIMSQHYDAKADLWSIGTVIYQCLVGKPPF
;
A
#
# COMPACT_ATOMS: atom_id res chain seq x y z
N LEU A 1 -9.45 2.24 -4.65
CA LEU A 1 -9.78 1.20 -3.65
C LEU A 1 -10.62 1.78 -2.52
N HIS A 2 -10.13 2.80 -1.82
CA HIS A 2 -10.81 3.38 -0.65
C HIS A 2 -12.24 3.90 -0.93
N SER A 3 -12.51 4.45 -2.12
CA SER A 3 -13.88 4.84 -2.52
C SER A 3 -14.89 3.68 -2.62
N LYS A 4 -14.40 2.44 -2.66
CA LYS A 4 -15.20 1.21 -2.63
C LYS A 4 -15.17 0.52 -1.25
N GLY A 5 -14.64 1.20 -0.23
CA GLY A 5 -14.47 0.62 1.12
C GLY A 5 -13.45 -0.51 1.18
N ILE A 6 -12.50 -0.59 0.23
CA ILE A 6 -11.46 -1.64 0.22
C ILE A 6 -10.13 -1.03 0.68
N ILE A 7 -9.50 -1.67 1.66
CA ILE A 7 -8.12 -1.42 2.06
C ILE A 7 -7.20 -2.53 1.56
N HIS A 8 -5.99 -2.19 1.13
CA HIS A 8 -5.05 -3.15 0.53
C HIS A 8 -4.19 -3.86 1.57
N ARG A 9 -3.65 -3.11 2.54
CA ARG A 9 -2.84 -3.60 3.68
C ARG A 9 -1.47 -4.21 3.36
N ASP A 10 -1.00 -4.14 2.12
CA ASP A 10 0.34 -4.62 1.73
C ASP A 10 0.86 -3.87 0.50
N LEU A 11 0.69 -2.55 0.48
CA LEU A 11 1.26 -1.71 -0.56
C LEU A 11 2.78 -1.62 -0.36
N LYS A 12 3.51 -2.05 -1.38
CA LYS A 12 4.97 -2.09 -1.42
C LYS A 12 5.42 -2.08 -2.87
N PRO A 13 6.71 -1.81 -3.17
CA PRO A 13 7.19 -1.74 -4.55
C PRO A 13 6.91 -3.03 -5.34
N GLN A 14 7.01 -4.20 -4.69
CA GLN A 14 6.75 -5.50 -5.32
C GLN A 14 5.29 -5.66 -5.79
N ASN A 15 4.36 -4.92 -5.18
CA ASN A 15 2.92 -4.98 -5.48
C ASN A 15 2.44 -3.80 -6.36
N ILE A 16 3.36 -2.99 -6.88
CA ILE A 16 3.08 -1.90 -7.83
C ILE A 16 3.72 -2.27 -9.16
N LEU A 17 2.91 -2.83 -10.05
CA LEU A 17 3.35 -3.30 -11.36
C LEU A 17 3.43 -2.14 -12.36
N LEU A 18 4.41 -2.21 -13.24
CA LEU A 18 4.67 -1.22 -14.27
C LEU A 18 4.25 -1.79 -15.63
N SER A 19 3.40 -1.07 -16.35
CA SER A 19 3.07 -1.37 -17.74
C SER A 19 3.48 -0.20 -18.64
N TYR A 20 4.12 -0.51 -19.76
CA TYR A 20 4.53 0.48 -20.74
C TYR A 20 3.62 0.38 -21.97
N ALA A 21 2.91 1.47 -22.28
CA ALA A 21 1.99 1.51 -23.42
C ALA A 21 2.72 1.45 -24.79
N SER A 22 4.03 1.74 -24.81
CA SER A 22 4.84 1.74 -26.03
C SER A 22 6.27 1.30 -25.74
N ARG A 23 6.92 0.67 -26.73
CA ARG A 23 8.35 0.31 -26.70
C ARG A 23 9.27 1.50 -26.40
N ARG A 24 8.82 2.73 -26.66
CA ARG A 24 9.58 3.97 -26.40
C ARG A 24 9.55 4.43 -24.92
N LYS A 25 8.93 3.66 -24.00
CA LYS A 25 8.87 3.93 -22.54
C LYS A 25 8.48 5.37 -22.16
N SER A 26 7.74 6.08 -23.01
CA SER A 26 7.37 7.49 -22.80
C SER A 26 6.20 7.68 -21.84
N SER A 27 5.45 6.61 -21.56
CA SER A 27 4.39 6.59 -20.57
C SER A 27 4.44 5.27 -19.79
N VAL A 28 4.24 5.38 -18.49
CA VAL A 28 4.13 4.24 -17.58
C VAL A 28 2.78 4.28 -16.91
N VAL A 29 2.09 3.14 -16.93
CA VAL A 29 0.84 2.92 -16.20
C VAL A 29 1.17 2.04 -15.00
N LEU A 30 0.73 2.46 -13.82
CA LEU A 30 0.90 1.72 -12.58
C LEU A 30 -0.34 0.86 -12.31
N TYR A 31 -0.12 -0.39 -11.93
CA TYR A 31 -1.17 -1.30 -11.48
C TYR A 31 -0.88 -1.78 -10.06
N THR A 32 -1.86 -1.66 -9.18
CA THR A 32 -1.79 -2.29 -7.86
C THR A 32 -2.13 -3.77 -7.99
N ALA A 33 -1.32 -4.64 -7.39
CA ALA A 33 -1.44 -6.10 -7.44
C ALA A 33 -1.38 -6.71 -6.03
N ASP A 34 -1.68 -8.01 -5.96
CA ASP A 34 -1.66 -8.82 -4.73
C ASP A 34 -2.64 -8.34 -3.64
N PHE A 35 -3.91 -8.69 -3.83
CA PHE A 35 -5.00 -8.40 -2.90
C PHE A 35 -5.13 -9.47 -1.80
N GLY A 36 -4.12 -10.32 -1.56
CA GLY A 36 -4.19 -11.40 -0.58
C GLY A 36 -4.46 -10.92 0.86
N PHE A 37 -4.02 -9.71 1.19
CA PHE A 37 -4.33 -9.05 2.46
C PHE A 37 -5.46 -8.02 2.36
N ALA A 38 -6.06 -7.81 1.20
CA ALA A 38 -7.09 -6.78 1.08
C ALA A 38 -8.35 -7.12 1.89
N ARG A 39 -9.07 -6.09 2.35
CA ARG A 39 -10.28 -6.26 3.15
C ARG A 39 -11.29 -5.15 2.89
N TYR A 40 -12.58 -5.50 2.95
CA TYR A 40 -13.65 -4.51 3.02
C TYR A 40 -13.76 -3.94 4.44
N LEU A 41 -13.69 -2.62 4.55
CA LEU A 41 -14.05 -1.85 5.73
C LEU A 41 -15.20 -0.92 5.37
N HIS A 42 -16.38 -1.14 5.95
CA HIS A 42 -17.49 -0.20 5.84
C HIS A 42 -17.19 1.05 6.68
N SER A 43 -17.94 2.13 6.46
CA SER A 43 -17.83 3.35 7.28
C SER A 43 -17.92 3.00 8.77
N ASN A 44 -16.88 3.37 9.53
CA ASN A 44 -16.68 3.11 10.97
C ASN A 44 -16.11 1.73 11.36
N MET A 45 -15.81 0.85 10.41
CA MET A 45 -15.10 -0.40 10.71
C MET A 45 -13.58 -0.18 10.64
N MET A 46 -12.85 -0.79 11.56
CA MET A 46 -11.38 -0.81 11.56
C MET A 46 -10.87 -2.25 11.54
N ALA A 47 -9.72 -2.47 10.93
CA ALA A 47 -9.01 -3.73 11.01
C ALA A 47 -8.09 -3.75 12.24
N ALA A 48 -7.83 -4.94 12.78
CA ALA A 48 -6.94 -5.14 13.93
C ALA A 48 -5.89 -6.24 13.68
N THR A 49 -5.90 -6.87 12.50
CA THR A 49 -4.97 -7.95 12.16
C THR A 49 -3.61 -7.37 11.78
N LEU A 50 -2.54 -7.85 12.39
CA LEU A 50 -1.17 -7.59 11.96
C LEU A 50 -0.89 -8.38 10.66
N CYS A 51 -0.77 -7.68 9.54
CA CYS A 51 -0.48 -8.26 8.23
C CYS A 51 0.17 -7.25 7.29
N GLY A 52 0.83 -7.75 6.24
CA GLY A 52 1.58 -6.96 5.27
C GLY A 52 3.09 -7.09 5.44
N SER A 53 3.85 -6.17 4.86
CA SER A 53 5.31 -6.20 4.85
C SER A 53 5.90 -5.17 5.83
N PRO A 54 6.65 -5.59 6.88
CA PRO A 54 7.03 -4.72 8.01
C PRO A 54 7.66 -3.36 7.63
N MET A 55 8.53 -3.32 6.62
CA MET A 55 9.20 -2.07 6.18
C MET A 55 8.22 -0.99 5.64
N TYR A 56 7.01 -1.38 5.24
CA TYR A 56 6.00 -0.50 4.66
C TYR A 56 4.75 -0.38 5.55
N MET A 57 4.74 -1.04 6.71
CA MET A 57 3.60 -1.01 7.63
C MET A 57 3.51 0.33 8.36
N ALA A 58 2.27 0.78 8.57
CA ALA A 58 1.98 1.91 9.43
C ALA A 58 2.25 1.57 10.91
N PRO A 59 2.65 2.52 11.75
CA PRO A 59 2.98 2.28 13.15
C PRO A 59 1.78 1.72 13.93
N GLU A 60 0.57 2.18 13.64
CA GLU A 60 -0.66 1.65 14.23
C GLU A 60 -0.89 0.16 13.90
N VAL A 61 -0.44 -0.30 12.72
CA VAL A 61 -0.52 -1.71 12.33
C VAL A 61 0.49 -2.53 13.13
N ILE A 62 1.75 -2.06 13.21
CA ILE A 62 2.83 -2.73 13.97
C ILE A 62 2.47 -2.82 15.46
N MET A 63 1.87 -1.76 16.00
CA MET A 63 1.41 -1.70 17.39
C MET A 63 0.11 -2.48 17.64
N SER A 64 -0.40 -3.21 16.66
CA SER A 64 -1.65 -3.98 16.74
C SER A 64 -2.85 -3.13 17.19
N GLN A 65 -2.86 -1.85 16.80
CA GLN A 65 -3.98 -0.95 17.02
C GLN A 65 -5.01 -1.12 15.90
N HIS A 66 -6.19 -0.53 16.11
CA HIS A 66 -7.21 -0.46 15.07
C HIS A 66 -6.78 0.52 13.97
N TYR A 67 -6.89 0.12 12.71
CA TYR A 67 -6.49 0.93 11.56
C TYR A 67 -7.50 0.89 10.42
N ASP A 68 -7.42 1.87 9.54
CA ASP A 68 -8.30 2.04 8.38
C ASP A 68 -7.48 2.25 7.09
N ALA A 69 -8.10 2.86 6.08
CA ALA A 69 -7.47 3.20 4.80
C ALA A 69 -6.23 4.12 4.93
N LYS A 70 -6.04 4.81 6.06
CA LYS A 70 -4.84 5.64 6.30
C LYS A 70 -3.57 4.80 6.40
N ALA A 71 -3.66 3.54 6.81
CA ALA A 71 -2.51 2.63 6.80
C ALA A 71 -1.93 2.44 5.38
N ASP A 72 -2.79 2.36 4.35
CA ASP A 72 -2.33 2.30 2.95
C ASP A 72 -1.62 3.60 2.52
N LEU A 73 -2.05 4.77 3.03
CA LEU A 73 -1.39 6.04 2.74
C LEU A 73 0.01 6.11 3.35
N TRP A 74 0.19 5.58 4.56
CA TRP A 74 1.52 5.42 5.16
C TRP A 74 2.42 4.57 4.25
N SER A 75 1.94 3.40 3.84
CA SER A 75 2.70 2.52 2.95
C SER A 75 3.09 3.21 1.65
N ILE A 76 2.18 3.95 1.00
CA ILE A 76 2.51 4.75 -0.20
C ILE A 76 3.57 5.81 0.10
N GLY A 77 3.50 6.48 1.24
CA GLY A 77 4.52 7.44 1.68
C GLY A 77 5.91 6.81 1.78
N THR A 78 6.00 5.62 2.36
CA THR A 78 7.27 4.88 2.45
C THR A 78 7.80 4.44 1.07
N VAL A 79 6.92 4.06 0.14
CA VAL A 79 7.29 3.74 -1.25
C VAL A 79 7.83 4.97 -1.97
N ILE A 80 7.14 6.11 -1.87
CA ILE A 80 7.57 7.37 -2.49
C ILE A 80 8.93 7.79 -1.94
N TYR A 81 9.11 7.73 -0.62
CA TYR A 81 10.41 8.01 0.00
C TYR A 81 11.51 7.11 -0.58
N GLN A 82 11.27 5.80 -0.68
CA GLN A 82 12.23 4.86 -1.23
C GLN A 82 12.56 5.16 -2.70
N CYS A 83 11.59 5.58 -3.51
CA CYS A 83 11.85 5.99 -4.88
C CYS A 83 12.77 7.22 -4.96
N LEU A 84 12.67 8.15 -4.01
CA LEU A 84 13.47 9.38 -3.98
C LEU A 84 14.87 9.18 -3.39
N VAL A 85 14.99 8.34 -2.36
CA VAL A 85 16.22 8.19 -1.56
C VAL A 85 16.98 6.89 -1.90
N GLY A 86 16.35 5.96 -2.61
CA GLY A 86 16.92 4.66 -2.99
C GLY A 86 16.87 3.60 -1.88
N LYS A 87 16.41 3.94 -0.67
CA LYS A 87 16.24 3.03 0.48
C LYS A 87 14.95 3.35 1.25
N PRO A 88 14.32 2.37 1.92
CA PRO A 88 13.14 2.63 2.74
C PRO A 88 13.47 3.62 3.88
N PRO A 89 12.46 4.33 4.41
CA PRO A 89 12.66 5.31 5.49
C PRO A 89 12.98 4.67 6.85
N PHE A 90 12.64 3.39 7.04
CA PHE A 90 12.81 2.61 8.26
C PHE A 90 13.42 1.25 7.96
#